data_AF-A0A1V0M4J2-F1
#
_entry.id   AF-A0A1V0M4J2-F1
#
_cell.length_a   1.000
_cell.length_b   1.000
_cell.length_c   1.000
_cell.angle_alpha   90.00
_cell.angle_beta   90.00
_cell.angle_gamma   90.00
#
_symmetry.space_group_name_H-M   'P 1'
#
loop_
_entity.id
_entity.type
_entity.pdbx_description
1 polymer ?
#
loop_
_entity_poly.entity_id
_entity_poly.type
_entity_poly.pdbx_seq_one_letter_code
_entity_poly.pdbx_strand_id
1 'polypeptide(L)'
;MEDRLKFKAFIQRNHPEFIDFWDWKESHLFEGEVENRMGLLSTGEQHMLRFYLGIWNNDNRYNFDFIQAMNCLDERNLSIIREWVNNPIWS
;
A
#
# COMPACT_ATOMS: atom_id res chain seq x y z
N MET A 1 0.57 -4.54 -17.75
CA MET A 1 0.08 -5.83 -17.20
C MET A 1 1.08 -6.42 -16.22
N GLU A 2 2.37 -6.48 -16.56
CA GLU A 2 3.43 -7.01 -15.69
C GLU A 2 3.56 -6.28 -14.35
N ASP A 3 3.53 -4.94 -14.33
CA ASP A 3 3.75 -4.19 -13.08
C ASP A 3 2.58 -4.30 -12.09
N ARG A 4 1.36 -4.53 -12.59
CA ARG A 4 0.20 -4.83 -11.74
C ARG A 4 0.35 -6.20 -11.05
N LEU A 5 0.98 -7.17 -11.71
CA LEU A 5 1.33 -8.46 -11.10
C LEU A 5 2.48 -8.31 -10.09
N LYS A 6 3.49 -7.47 -10.38
CA LYS A 6 4.55 -7.14 -9.42
C LYS A 6 3.97 -6.50 -8.16
N PHE A 7 3.05 -5.54 -8.32
CA PHE A 7 2.35 -4.92 -7.19
C PHE A 7 1.53 -5.93 -6.39
N LYS A 8 0.76 -6.79 -7.07
CA LYS A 8 0.01 -7.86 -6.42
C LYS A 8 0.91 -8.75 -5.57
N ALA A 9 2.02 -9.22 -6.15
CA ALA A 9 2.99 -10.05 -5.46
C ALA A 9 3.66 -9.31 -4.29
N PHE A 10 3.93 -8.02 -4.46
CA PHE A 10 4.52 -7.16 -3.43
C PHE A 10 3.62 -7.03 -2.21
N ILE A 11 2.31 -6.79 -2.40
CA ILE A 11 1.33 -6.77 -1.30
C ILE A 11 1.17 -8.16 -0.69
N GLN A 12 0.93 -9.18 -1.52
CA GLN A 12 0.62 -10.52 -1.03
C GLN A 12 1.73 -11.11 -0.16
N ARG A 13 3.00 -10.77 -0.42
CA ARG A 13 4.14 -11.16 0.41
C ARG A 13 4.20 -10.41 1.73
N ASN A 14 3.89 -9.11 1.73
CA ASN A 14 4.22 -8.22 2.85
C ASN A 14 3.04 -7.95 3.78
N HIS A 15 1.84 -7.76 3.21
CA HIS A 15 0.58 -7.43 3.87
C HIS A 15 -0.59 -8.14 3.14
N PRO A 16 -0.67 -9.49 3.20
CA PRO A 16 -1.71 -10.25 2.51
C PRO A 16 -3.14 -9.81 2.88
N GLU A 17 -3.35 -9.27 4.08
CA GLU A 17 -4.63 -8.73 4.56
C GLU A 17 -5.15 -7.53 3.77
N PHE A 18 -4.29 -6.86 2.99
CA PHE A 18 -4.68 -5.74 2.13
C PHE A 18 -5.06 -6.16 0.72
N ILE A 19 -4.83 -7.43 0.34
CA ILE A 19 -5.04 -7.89 -1.04
C ILE A 19 -6.47 -7.67 -1.55
N ASP A 20 -7.44 -7.67 -0.64
CA ASP A 20 -8.86 -7.57 -0.92
C ASP A 20 -9.34 -6.15 -1.23
N PHE A 21 -8.48 -5.12 -1.09
CA PHE A 21 -8.84 -3.76 -1.52
C PHE A 21 -8.83 -3.59 -3.05
N TRP A 22 -8.30 -4.55 -3.80
CA TRP A 22 -8.18 -4.47 -5.25
C TRP A 22 -8.95 -5.57 -5.97
N ASP A 23 -9.65 -5.17 -7.04
CA ASP A 23 -10.07 -6.08 -8.09
C ASP A 23 -8.90 -6.32 -9.05
N TRP A 24 -8.25 -7.47 -8.91
CA TRP A 24 -7.12 -7.85 -9.74
C TRP A 24 -7.50 -8.25 -11.16
N LYS A 25 -8.78 -8.57 -11.41
CA LYS A 25 -9.26 -8.94 -12.73
C LYS A 25 -9.55 -7.69 -13.55
N GLU A 26 -10.27 -6.74 -12.96
CA GLU A 26 -10.66 -5.49 -13.62
C GLU A 26 -9.62 -4.36 -13.41
N SER A 27 -8.53 -4.62 -12.67
CA SER A 27 -7.51 -3.63 -12.30
C SER A 27 -8.12 -2.38 -11.64
N HIS A 28 -9.01 -2.62 -10.68
CA HIS A 28 -9.77 -1.58 -9.99
C HIS A 28 -9.46 -1.59 -8.49
N LEU A 29 -9.61 -0.44 -7.84
CA LEU A 29 -9.51 -0.27 -6.40
C LEU A 29 -10.93 -0.14 -5.83
N PHE A 30 -11.28 -0.94 -4.83
CA PHE A 30 -12.56 -0.80 -4.13
C PHE A 30 -12.50 0.38 -3.15
N GLU A 31 -12.65 1.60 -3.65
CA GLU A 31 -12.51 2.83 -2.85
C GLU A 31 -13.45 2.85 -1.63
N GLY A 32 -14.69 2.37 -1.79
CA GLY A 32 -15.63 2.25 -0.66
C GLY A 32 -15.16 1.28 0.43
N GLU A 33 -14.49 0.18 0.07
CA GLU A 33 -13.90 -0.73 1.06
C GLU A 33 -12.72 -0.08 1.79
N VAL A 34 -11.89 0.68 1.08
CA VAL A 34 -10.81 1.46 1.67
C VAL A 34 -11.37 2.43 2.71
N GLU A 35 -12.38 3.22 2.36
CA GLU A 35 -13.00 4.19 3.27
C GLU A 35 -13.62 3.52 4.50
N ASN A 36 -14.33 2.40 4.31
CA ASN A 36 -14.99 1.68 5.40
C ASN A 36 -14.01 1.02 6.37
N ARG A 37 -12.88 0.48 5.85
CA ARG A 37 -11.95 -0.33 6.65
C ARG A 37 -10.78 0.47 7.19
N MET A 38 -10.40 1.60 6.58
CA MET A 38 -9.24 2.39 6.99
C MET A 38 -9.29 2.78 8.48
N GLY A 39 -10.46 3.17 8.99
CA GLY A 39 -10.62 3.55 10.40
C GLY A 39 -10.52 2.40 11.41
N LEU A 40 -10.62 1.16 10.93
CA LEU A 40 -10.52 -0.05 11.76
C LEU A 40 -9.08 -0.56 11.87
N LEU A 41 -8.19 -0.07 10.99
CA LEU A 41 -6.78 -0.42 10.97
C LEU A 41 -6.01 0.30 12.08
N SER A 42 -4.97 -0.35 12.59
CA SER A 42 -3.99 0.30 13.47
C SER A 42 -3.30 1.46 12.75
N THR A 43 -2.70 2.39 13.50
CA THR A 43 -1.98 3.54 12.93
C THR A 43 -0.92 3.11 11.91
N GLY A 44 -0.15 2.05 12.20
CA GLY A 44 0.87 1.53 11.29
C GLY A 44 0.27 0.96 10.01
N GLU A 45 -0.80 0.16 10.11
CA GLU A 45 -1.52 -0.37 8.96
C GLU A 45 -2.14 0.73 8.10
N GLN A 46 -2.67 1.80 8.71
CA GLN A 46 -3.17 2.96 7.96
C GLN A 46 -2.04 3.62 7.15
N HIS A 47 -0.85 3.81 7.73
CA HIS A 47 0.29 4.35 7.00
C HIS A 47 0.73 3.42 5.85
N MET A 48 0.80 2.10 6.09
CA MET A 48 1.15 1.13 5.05
C MET A 48 0.10 1.05 3.94
N LEU A 49 -1.19 1.07 4.28
CA LEU A 49 -2.26 1.07 3.28
C LEU A 49 -2.20 2.35 2.43
N ARG A 50 -2.06 3.53 3.04
CA ARG A 50 -1.87 4.80 2.30
C ARG A 50 -0.66 4.75 1.36
N PHE A 51 0.44 4.16 1.81
CA PHE A 51 1.62 3.94 0.98
C PHE A 51 1.29 3.09 -0.25
N TYR A 52 0.68 1.91 -0.07
CA TYR A 52 0.28 1.03 -1.17
C TYR A 52 -0.73 1.68 -2.12
N LEU A 53 -1.66 2.48 -1.60
CA LEU A 53 -2.64 3.20 -2.40
C LEU A 53 -1.99 4.29 -3.25
N GLY A 54 -1.03 5.04 -2.69
CA GLY A 54 -0.31 6.07 -3.45
C GLY A 54 0.55 5.46 -4.56
N ILE A 55 1.20 4.35 -4.23
CA ILE A 55 1.84 3.43 -5.16
C ILE A 55 0.84 3.05 -6.28
N TRP A 56 -0.28 2.37 -5.98
CA TRP A 56 -1.25 1.90 -6.96
C TRP A 56 -1.78 2.98 -7.92
N ASN A 57 -2.09 4.16 -7.37
CA ASN A 57 -2.68 5.29 -8.08
C ASN A 57 -1.65 6.18 -8.79
N ASN A 58 -0.36 6.00 -8.47
CA ASN A 58 0.72 6.91 -8.87
C ASN A 58 0.43 8.38 -8.50
N ASP A 59 -0.16 8.58 -7.32
CA ASP A 59 -0.46 9.89 -6.73
C ASP A 59 -0.44 9.81 -5.19
N ASN A 60 -0.77 10.91 -4.51
CA ASN A 60 -0.87 10.92 -3.04
C ASN A 60 -2.27 11.27 -2.53
N ARG A 61 -3.34 10.86 -3.23
CA ARG A 61 -4.72 11.25 -2.86
C ARG A 61 -5.14 10.78 -1.47
N TYR A 62 -4.53 9.71 -0.96
CA TYR A 62 -4.76 9.17 0.38
C TYR A 62 -3.84 9.75 1.46
N ASN A 63 -3.05 10.78 1.13
CA ASN A 63 -2.20 11.53 2.06
C ASN A 63 -1.24 10.64 2.86
N PHE A 64 -0.45 9.81 2.18
CA PHE A 64 0.71 9.19 2.80
C PHE A 64 1.73 10.26 3.20
N ASP A 65 1.91 10.44 4.51
CA ASP A 65 2.95 11.28 5.10
C ASP A 65 4.12 10.40 5.53
N PHE A 66 5.24 10.51 4.81
CA PHE A 66 6.45 9.73 5.08
C PHE A 66 7.04 10.05 6.45
N ILE A 67 7.06 11.32 6.86
CA ILE A 67 7.68 11.74 8.14
C ILE A 67 6.90 11.16 9.30
N GLN A 68 5.56 11.20 9.25
CA GLN A 68 4.73 10.56 10.28
C GLN A 68 4.89 9.04 10.26
N ALA A 69 4.92 8.44 9.08
CA ALA A 69 5.11 7.00 8.95
C ALA A 69 6.42 6.52 9.60
N MET A 70 7.54 7.24 9.41
CA MET A 70 8.82 6.87 10.02
C MET A 70 8.81 6.88 11.56
N ASN A 71 7.92 7.66 12.19
CA ASN A 71 7.79 7.71 13.64
C ASN A 71 6.87 6.59 14.19
N CYS A 72 6.01 6.03 13.36
CA CYS A 72 4.97 5.08 13.77
C CYS A 72 5.27 3.63 13.36
N LEU A 73 6.00 3.43 12.27
CA LEU A 73 6.23 2.11 11.68
C LEU A 73 7.37 1.37 12.39
N ASP A 74 7.21 0.06 12.52
CA ASP A 74 8.25 -0.84 12.99
C ASP A 74 9.30 -1.13 11.90
N GLU A 75 10.45 -1.72 12.27
CA GLU A 75 11.51 -2.00 11.31
C GLU A 75 11.05 -2.89 10.15
N ARG A 76 10.07 -3.78 10.38
CA ARG A 76 9.48 -4.60 9.31
C ARG A 76 8.85 -3.71 8.24
N ASN A 77 7.96 -2.80 8.62
CA ASN A 77 7.28 -1.91 7.68
C ASN A 77 8.23 -0.90 7.04
N LEU A 78 9.21 -0.40 7.80
CA LEU A 78 10.27 0.46 7.27
C LEU A 78 11.11 -0.25 6.20
N SER A 79 11.42 -1.54 6.41
CA SER A 79 12.18 -2.35 5.45
C SER A 79 11.42 -2.54 4.13
N ILE A 80 10.10 -2.67 4.19
CA ILE A 80 9.23 -2.80 3.00
C ILE A 80 9.24 -1.52 2.17
N ILE A 81 9.11 -0.36 2.82
CA ILE A 81 9.21 0.94 2.13
C ILE A 81 10.58 1.09 1.48
N ARG A 82 11.66 0.74 2.21
CA ARG A 82 13.04 0.77 1.70
C ARG A 82 13.22 -0.14 0.48
N GLU A 83 12.65 -1.33 0.50
CA GLU A 83 12.70 -2.28 -0.61
C GLU A 83 12.06 -1.68 -1.87
N TRP A 84 10.88 -1.07 -1.73
CA TRP A 84 10.19 -0.41 -2.83
C TRP A 84 10.94 0.82 -3.34
N VAL A 85 11.50 1.66 -2.46
CA VAL A 85 12.30 2.83 -2.89
C VAL A 85 13.49 2.41 -3.76
N ASN A 86 14.13 1.29 -3.42
CA ASN A 86 15.26 0.77 -4.20
C ASN A 86 14.82 0.10 -5.52
N ASN A 87 13.58 -0.39 -5.60
CA ASN A 87 13.03 -1.10 -6.75
C ASN A 87 11.57 -0.68 -6.97
N PRO A 88 11.31 0.54 -7.46
CA PRO A 88 9.96 1.04 -7.63
C PRO A 88 9.20 0.22 -8.67
N ILE A 89 7.93 -0.07 -8.39
CA ILE A 89 7.10 -0.93 -9.24
C ILE A 89 6.71 -0.23 -10.54
N TRP A 90 6.45 1.08 -10.50
CA TRP A 90 6.31 1.91 -11.70
C TRP A 90 7.61 2.66 -11.92
N SER A 91 8.18 2.50 -13.12
CA SER A 91 9.40 3.17 -13.57
C SER A 91 9.27 3.52 -15.04
#